data_AF-A0A6S7K3S0-F1
#
_entry.id   AF-A0A6S7K3S0-F1
#
_cell.length_a   1.000
_cell.length_b   1.000
_cell.length_c   1.000
_cell.angle_alpha   90.00
_cell.angle_beta   90.00
_cell.angle_gamma   90.00
#
_symmetry.space_group_name_H-M   'P 1'
#
loop_
_entity.id
_entity.type
_entity.pdbx_description
1 polymer ?
#
loop_
_entity_poly.entity_id
_entity_poly.type
_entity_poly.pdbx_seq_one_letter_code
_entity_poly.pdbx_strand_id
1 'polypeptide(L)'
;MSFLAKIFGGGRARKQQGPSPQEAIQRLRTMEEMLQKKSEHLEKKIDQELKIAKSSKNKHGALSALERVEKLEKELAYIDEKLSNIEIQQQELEHANIETEYLKSVKYAASALKQAQ
;
A
#
# COMPACT_ATOMS: atom_id res chain seq x y z
N MET A 1 -49.74 14.38 -14.49
CA MET A 1 -48.56 15.16 -14.07
C MET A 1 -47.58 14.24 -13.34
N SER A 2 -46.37 14.18 -13.89
CA SER A 2 -45.31 13.17 -13.77
C SER A 2 -45.05 12.51 -12.41
N PHE A 3 -45.42 11.22 -12.27
CA PHE A 3 -44.87 10.30 -11.26
C PHE A 3 -43.42 9.86 -11.60
N LEU A 4 -42.99 10.01 -12.86
CA LEU A 4 -41.65 9.67 -13.33
C LEU A 4 -40.58 10.65 -12.82
N ALA A 5 -40.94 11.91 -12.53
CA ALA A 5 -40.02 12.90 -11.98
C ALA A 5 -39.60 12.60 -10.51
N LYS A 6 -40.42 11.86 -9.76
CA LYS A 6 -40.16 11.54 -8.33
C LYS A 6 -39.26 10.33 -8.15
N ILE A 7 -39.11 9.49 -9.18
CA ILE A 7 -38.18 8.36 -9.18
C ILE A 7 -36.80 8.79 -9.72
N PHE A 8 -36.74 9.82 -10.58
CA PHE A 8 -35.47 10.28 -11.17
C PHE A 8 -34.83 11.52 -10.51
N GLY A 9 -35.48 12.17 -9.53
CA GLY A 9 -35.05 13.49 -9.04
C GLY A 9 -34.95 13.69 -7.51
N GLY A 10 -35.08 12.62 -6.69
CA GLY A 10 -35.41 12.76 -5.27
C GLY A 10 -34.38 12.34 -4.23
N GLY A 11 -33.16 11.97 -4.62
CA GLY A 11 -32.13 11.59 -3.67
C GLY A 11 -30.82 12.18 -4.12
N ARG A 12 -30.36 13.23 -3.43
CA ARG A 12 -28.97 13.69 -3.48
C ARG A 12 -28.11 12.44 -3.60
N ALA A 13 -27.43 12.28 -4.74
CA ALA A 13 -26.38 11.30 -4.89
C ALA A 13 -25.58 11.42 -3.59
N ARG A 14 -25.71 10.42 -2.73
CA ARG A 14 -24.86 10.25 -1.56
C ARG A 14 -23.50 10.35 -2.22
N LYS A 15 -22.83 11.51 -2.08
CA LYS A 15 -21.43 11.64 -2.51
C LYS A 15 -20.84 10.42 -1.85
N GLN A 16 -20.54 9.40 -2.65
CA GLN A 16 -19.74 8.29 -2.19
C GLN A 16 -18.46 9.03 -1.87
N GLN A 17 -18.33 9.45 -0.62
CA GLN A 17 -17.09 10.01 -0.12
C GLN A 17 -16.14 8.87 -0.41
N GLY A 18 -15.27 9.07 -1.40
CA GLY A 18 -14.19 8.13 -1.65
C GLY A 18 -13.47 7.88 -0.31
N PRO A 19 -12.78 6.74 -0.19
CA PRO A 19 -12.09 6.40 1.05
C PRO A 19 -11.31 7.62 1.55
N SER A 20 -11.47 7.94 2.83
CA SER A 20 -10.75 9.08 3.41
C SER A 20 -9.24 8.86 3.25
N PRO A 21 -8.42 9.92 3.14
CA PRO A 21 -6.96 9.77 3.10
C PRO A 21 -6.44 8.90 4.25
N GLN A 22 -7.07 8.99 5.43
CA GLN A 22 -6.76 8.18 6.60
C GLN A 22 -7.08 6.69 6.38
N GLU A 23 -8.22 6.36 5.77
CA GLU A 23 -8.55 4.98 5.41
C GLU A 23 -7.59 4.42 4.36
N ALA A 24 -7.16 5.23 3.38
CA ALA A 24 -6.17 4.82 2.39
C ALA A 24 -4.80 4.52 3.02
N ILE A 25 -4.32 5.41 3.90
CA ILE A 25 -3.08 5.21 4.66
C ILE A 25 -3.18 3.95 5.53
N GLN A 26 -4.30 3.74 6.22
CA GLN A 26 -4.48 2.56 7.05
C GLN A 26 -4.45 1.27 6.24
N ARG A 27 -5.06 1.25 5.05
CA ARG A 27 -4.99 0.10 4.14
C ARG A 27 -3.57 -0.17 3.68
N LEU A 28 -2.81 0.86 3.33
CA LEU A 28 -1.40 0.72 2.94
C LEU A 28 -0.56 0.15 4.08
N ARG A 29 -0.76 0.59 5.33
CA ARG A 29 -0.08 0.02 6.51
C ARG A 29 -0.42 -1.45 6.73
N THR A 30 -1.69 -1.82 6.60
CA THR A 30 -2.09 -3.23 6.71
C THR A 30 -1.49 -4.09 5.59
N MET A 31 -1.39 -3.55 4.37
CA MET A 31 -0.72 -4.24 3.26
C MET A 31 0.78 -4.40 3.51
N GLU A 32 1.43 -3.35 4.00
CA GLU A 32 2.84 -3.36 4.41
C GLU A 32 3.11 -4.44 5.45
N GLU A 33 2.34 -4.49 6.55
CA GLU A 33 2.49 -5.52 7.59
C GLU A 33 2.34 -6.94 7.05
N MET A 34 1.40 -7.17 6.12
CA MET A 34 1.22 -8.48 5.48
C MET A 34 2.42 -8.85 4.60
N LEU A 35 2.94 -7.89 3.84
CA LEU A 35 4.09 -8.10 2.97
C LEU A 35 5.38 -8.28 3.76
N GLN A 36 5.59 -7.56 4.86
CA GLN A 36 6.70 -7.76 5.79
C GLN A 36 6.68 -9.18 6.37
N LYS A 37 5.53 -9.64 6.88
CA LYS A 37 5.37 -11.03 7.36
C LYS A 37 5.66 -12.06 6.27
N LYS A 38 5.28 -11.77 5.02
CA LYS A 38 5.58 -12.65 3.89
C LYS A 38 7.07 -12.65 3.54
N SER A 39 7.73 -11.49 3.56
CA SER A 39 9.18 -11.35 3.38
C SER A 39 9.93 -12.20 4.42
N GLU A 40 9.63 -12.03 5.72
CA GLU A 40 10.25 -12.84 6.79
C GLU A 40 10.03 -14.36 6.61
N HIS A 41 8.86 -14.75 6.11
CA HIS A 41 8.57 -16.17 5.83
C HIS A 41 9.42 -16.70 4.67
N LEU A 42 9.58 -15.91 3.61
CA LEU A 42 10.39 -16.27 2.45
C LEU A 42 11.88 -16.36 2.84
N GLU A 43 12.41 -15.41 3.61
CA GLU A 43 13.77 -15.44 4.14
C GLU A 43 14.04 -16.72 4.94
N LYS A 44 13.17 -17.05 5.89
CA LYS A 44 13.28 -18.29 6.69
C LYS A 44 13.26 -19.55 5.81
N LYS A 45 12.47 -19.55 4.74
CA LYS A 45 12.38 -20.68 3.80
C LYS A 45 13.63 -20.79 2.92
N ILE A 46 14.17 -19.67 2.47
CA ILE A 46 15.46 -19.61 1.76
C ILE A 46 16.56 -20.21 2.64
N ASP A 47 16.65 -19.79 3.90
CA ASP A 47 17.62 -20.33 4.86
C ASP A 47 17.50 -21.84 5.06
N GLN A 48 16.26 -22.36 5.09
CA GLN A 48 16.01 -23.80 5.19
C GLN A 48 16.51 -24.55 3.95
N GLU A 49 16.20 -24.06 2.76
CA GLU A 49 16.64 -24.68 1.50
C GLU A 49 18.16 -24.59 1.32
N LEU A 50 18.79 -23.49 1.74
CA LEU A 50 20.24 -23.37 1.77
C LEU A 50 20.89 -24.38 2.73
N LYS A 51 20.28 -24.65 3.89
CA LYS A 51 20.75 -25.71 4.81
C LYS A 51 20.61 -27.10 4.17
N ILE A 52 19.52 -27.36 3.46
CA ILE A 52 19.32 -28.61 2.71
C ILE A 52 20.37 -28.75 1.61
N ALA A 53 20.62 -27.69 0.83
CA ALA A 53 21.63 -27.69 -0.22
C ALA A 53 23.03 -27.99 0.34
N LYS A 54 23.41 -27.35 1.47
CA LYS A 54 24.71 -27.53 2.13
C LYS A 54 24.89 -28.91 2.77
N SER A 55 23.82 -29.51 3.27
CA SER A 55 23.85 -30.83 3.93
C SER A 55 23.68 -32.00 2.98
N SER A 56 23.24 -31.76 1.74
CA SER A 56 23.03 -32.80 0.75
C SER A 56 24.34 -33.46 0.32
N LYS A 57 24.41 -34.79 0.46
CA LYS A 57 25.52 -35.62 -0.04
C LYS A 57 25.41 -35.93 -1.54
N ASN A 58 24.26 -35.63 -2.15
CA ASN A 58 24.00 -35.86 -3.57
C ASN A 58 23.97 -34.51 -4.32
N LYS A 59 24.78 -34.41 -5.38
CA LYS A 59 24.83 -33.24 -6.28
C LYS A 59 23.43 -32.87 -6.81
N HIS A 60 22.61 -33.84 -7.20
CA HIS A 60 21.28 -33.58 -7.74
C HIS A 60 20.33 -32.99 -6.68
N GLY A 61 20.37 -33.52 -5.45
CA GLY A 61 19.60 -32.99 -4.33
C GLY A 61 20.00 -31.56 -3.94
N ALA A 62 21.31 -31.28 -3.98
CA ALA A 62 21.82 -29.93 -3.73
C ALA A 62 21.38 -28.95 -4.83
N LEU A 63 21.48 -29.35 -6.10
CA LEU A 63 21.09 -28.52 -7.23
C LEU A 63 19.58 -28.22 -7.22
N SER A 64 18.74 -29.21 -6.93
CA SER A 64 17.30 -29.00 -6.79
C SER A 64 16.94 -28.04 -5.64
N ALA A 65 17.67 -28.09 -4.52
CA ALA A 65 17.49 -27.13 -3.43
C ALA A 65 17.91 -25.71 -3.84
N LEU A 66 19.03 -25.56 -4.55
CA LEU A 66 19.47 -24.26 -5.08
C LEU A 66 18.47 -23.67 -6.09
N GLU A 67 17.87 -24.48 -6.97
CA GLU A 67 16.80 -24.01 -7.86
C GLU A 67 15.57 -23.53 -7.10
N ARG A 68 15.23 -24.14 -5.95
CA ARG A 68 14.16 -23.65 -5.07
C ARG A 68 14.54 -22.33 -4.41
N VAL A 69 15.79 -22.20 -3.94
CA VAL A 69 16.31 -20.94 -3.41
C VAL A 69 16.19 -19.82 -4.43
N GLU A 70 16.65 -20.03 -5.67
CA GLU A 70 16.58 -19.00 -6.72
C GLU A 70 15.15 -18.53 -7.00
N LYS A 71 14.17 -19.44 -6.97
CA LYS A 71 12.75 -19.10 -7.13
C LYS A 71 12.22 -18.28 -5.95
N LEU A 72 12.59 -18.65 -4.73
CA LEU A 72 12.19 -17.94 -3.52
C LEU A 72 12.82 -16.54 -3.45
N GLU A 73 14.09 -16.39 -3.84
CA GLU A 73 14.77 -15.10 -3.92
C GLU A 73 14.11 -14.16 -4.93
N LYS A 74 13.66 -14.68 -6.09
CA LYS A 74 12.87 -13.88 -7.06
C LYS A 74 11.54 -13.43 -6.48
N GLU A 75 10.86 -14.28 -5.71
CA GLU A 75 9.62 -13.90 -5.03
C GLU A 75 9.89 -12.85 -3.94
N LEU A 76 10.96 -13.03 -3.15
CA LEU A 76 11.38 -12.07 -2.12
C LEU A 76 11.68 -10.69 -2.73
N ALA A 77 12.48 -10.63 -3.78
CA ALA A 77 12.80 -9.38 -4.48
C ALA A 77 11.55 -8.66 -5.01
N TYR A 78 10.56 -9.41 -5.51
CA TYR A 78 9.27 -8.84 -5.92
C TYR A 78 8.51 -8.26 -4.72
N ILE A 79 8.49 -8.95 -3.57
CA ILE A 79 7.84 -8.45 -2.34
C ILE A 79 8.53 -7.19 -1.83
N ASP A 80 9.86 -7.14 -1.84
CA ASP A 80 10.64 -5.99 -1.40
C ASP A 80 10.39 -4.76 -2.28
N GLU A 81 10.29 -4.96 -3.61
CA GLU A 81 9.89 -3.90 -4.54
C GLU A 81 8.48 -3.37 -4.20
N LYS A 82 7.53 -4.25 -3.86
CA LYS A 82 6.17 -3.82 -3.46
C LYS A 82 6.15 -3.12 -2.11
N LEU A 83 6.96 -3.54 -1.14
CA LEU A 83 7.12 -2.83 0.12
C LEU A 83 7.65 -1.42 -0.10
N SER A 84 8.73 -1.27 -0.87
CA SER A 84 9.31 0.05 -1.18
C SER A 84 8.32 0.97 -1.88
N ASN A 85 7.53 0.45 -2.83
CA ASN A 85 6.48 1.23 -3.48
C ASN A 85 5.38 1.67 -2.51
N ILE A 86 5.01 0.84 -1.53
CA ILE A 86 4.02 1.20 -0.50
C ILE A 86 4.57 2.28 0.42
N GLU A 87 5.82 2.17 0.85
CA GLU A 87 6.49 3.19 1.68
C GLU A 87 6.50 4.55 0.98
N ILE A 88 6.87 4.58 -0.32
CA ILE A 88 6.83 5.79 -1.15
C ILE A 88 5.42 6.36 -1.20
N GLN A 89 4.40 5.52 -1.45
CA GLN A 89 3.00 5.98 -1.51
C GLN A 89 2.48 6.50 -0.16
N GLN A 90 2.90 5.91 0.96
CA GLN A 90 2.55 6.43 2.28
C GLN A 90 3.13 7.83 2.48
N GLN A 91 4.41 8.03 2.14
CA GLN A 91 5.08 9.34 2.21
C GLN A 91 4.40 10.37 1.31
N GLU A 92 4.02 9.99 0.08
CA GLU A 92 3.30 10.87 -0.85
C GLU A 92 1.93 11.29 -0.28
N LEU A 93 1.19 10.37 0.33
CA LEU A 93 -0.11 10.69 0.95
C LEU A 93 0.04 11.57 2.19
N GLU A 94 1.06 11.33 3.01
CA GLU A 94 1.36 12.20 4.17
C GLU A 94 1.72 13.61 3.72
N HIS A 95 2.58 13.74 2.69
CA HIS A 95 2.93 15.02 2.10
C HIS A 95 1.70 15.73 1.50
N ALA A 96 0.87 15.03 0.74
CA ALA A 96 -0.35 15.58 0.15
C ALA A 96 -1.35 16.06 1.22
N ASN A 97 -1.44 15.37 2.35
CA ASN A 97 -2.27 15.79 3.48
C ASN A 97 -1.75 17.09 4.10
N ILE A 98 -0.44 17.20 4.36
CA ILE A 98 0.19 18.42 4.89
C ILE A 98 -0.04 19.60 3.95
N GLU A 99 0.21 19.41 2.65
CA GLU A 99 0.01 20.45 1.63
C GLU A 99 -1.46 20.91 1.59
N THR A 100 -2.40 19.97 1.71
CA THR A 100 -3.83 20.30 1.76
C THR A 100 -4.19 21.13 3.00
N GLU A 101 -3.67 20.81 4.18
CA GLU A 101 -3.90 21.58 5.40
C GLU A 101 -3.24 22.96 5.35
N TYR A 102 -2.05 23.06 4.76
CA TYR A 102 -1.39 24.33 4.48
C TYR A 102 -2.25 25.21 3.57
N LEU A 103 -2.73 24.68 2.44
CA LEU A 103 -3.60 25.42 1.51
C LEU A 103 -4.92 25.86 2.15
N LYS A 104 -5.52 25.04 3.03
CA LYS A 104 -6.70 25.44 3.82
C LYS A 104 -6.39 26.63 4.73
N SER A 105 -5.23 26.61 5.39
CA SER A 105 -4.78 27.68 6.29
C SER A 105 -4.54 28.99 5.52
N VAL A 106 -3.88 28.92 4.36
CA VAL A 106 -3.69 30.06 3.46
C VAL A 106 -5.04 30.62 2.99
N LYS A 107 -5.98 29.75 2.60
CA LYS A 107 -7.33 30.17 2.19
C LYS A 107 -8.09 30.87 3.32
N TYR A 108 -7.97 30.37 4.55
CA TYR A 108 -8.57 31.00 5.72
C TYR A 108 -7.98 32.39 5.95
N ALA A 109 -6.64 32.52 5.93
CA ALA A 109 -5.95 33.79 6.07
C ALA A 109 -6.35 34.81 4.99
N ALA A 110 -6.39 34.37 3.71
CA ALA A 110 -6.85 35.21 2.60
C ALA A 110 -8.30 35.69 2.79
N SER A 111 -9.17 34.82 3.31
CA SER A 111 -10.58 35.17 3.59
C SER A 111 -10.70 36.19 4.72
N ALA A 112 -9.88 36.07 5.77
CA ALA A 112 -9.82 37.03 6.87
C ALA A 112 -9.31 38.40 6.40
N LEU A 113 -8.26 38.42 5.59
CA LEU A 113 -7.73 39.65 4.99
C LEU A 113 -8.78 40.38 4.13
N LYS A 114 -9.58 39.63 3.36
CA LYS A 114 -10.66 40.20 2.53
C LYS A 114 -11.79 40.81 3.36
N GLN A 115 -12.08 40.28 4.55
CA GLN A 115 -13.12 40.81 5.43
C GLN A 115 -12.67 42.03 6.25
N ALA A 116 -11.35 42.19 6.42
CA ALA A 116 -10.76 43.34 7.11
C ALA A 116 -10.57 44.58 6.20
N GLN A 117 -10.88 44.46 4.90
CA GLN A 117 -10.93 45.55 3.91
C GLN A 117 -12.38 45.98 3.69
#